data_AF-A0A945X154-F1
#
_entry.id   AF-A0A945X154-F1
#
_cell.length_a   1.000
_cell.length_b   1.000
_cell.length_c   1.000
_cell.angle_alpha   90.00
_cell.angle_beta   90.00
_cell.angle_gamma   90.00
#
_symmetry.space_group_name_H-M   'P 1'
#
loop_
_entity.id
_entity.type
_entity.pdbx_description
1 polymer ?
#
loop_
_entity_poly.entity_id
_entity_poly.type
_entity_poly.pdbx_seq_one_letter_code
_entity_poly.pdbx_strand_id
1 'polypeptide(L)'
;MLHFACEPDPVFTELLDDAFDLTIDMLREETCDLHPFPDEVVRLFGGTRAVQEALVALRAASRQQSVFEINDYHMLLLYYLLDSYCEVYNDTVRMEDEDGDGEWQPILAHGEPVRAVDFGTLGDVFFPDLDFLFTMNLLDPRIPQQALDMVGFRETTAGVLAQMKPHPDELRLVPLDEAPDWYSDTPNWWRPEQNL
;
A
#
# COMPACT_ATOMS: atom_id res chain seq x y z
N MET A 1 -4.61 13.56 1.12
CA MET A 1 -3.51 12.83 0.48
C MET A 1 -2.69 12.12 1.55
N LEU A 2 -2.14 10.94 1.26
CA LEU A 2 -1.26 10.23 2.20
C LEU A 2 0.20 10.57 1.90
N HIS A 3 1.05 10.65 2.94
CA HIS A 3 2.46 11.00 2.80
C HIS A 3 3.33 9.79 2.42
N PHE A 4 3.52 9.58 1.12
CA PHE A 4 4.46 8.60 0.55
C PHE A 4 5.90 9.17 0.43
N ALA A 5 6.83 8.43 -0.19
CA ALA A 5 8.17 8.94 -0.53
C ALA A 5 8.15 10.00 -1.65
N CYS A 6 7.34 9.78 -2.68
CA CYS A 6 7.12 10.70 -3.79
C CYS A 6 5.68 11.21 -3.79
N GLU A 7 5.46 12.42 -4.34
CA GLU A 7 4.11 12.97 -4.47
C GLU A 7 3.26 12.06 -5.38
N PRO A 8 2.10 11.57 -4.91
CA PRO A 8 1.16 10.81 -5.73
C PRO A 8 0.82 11.51 -7.04
N ASP A 9 1.23 10.92 -8.17
CA ASP A 9 0.81 11.36 -9.49
C ASP A 9 -0.65 10.93 -9.77
N PRO A 10 -1.29 11.44 -10.84
CA PRO A 10 -2.67 11.07 -11.16
C PRO A 10 -2.87 9.57 -11.42
N VAL A 11 -1.89 8.88 -12.00
CA VAL A 11 -1.97 7.45 -12.33
C VAL A 11 -1.92 6.62 -11.05
N PHE A 12 -1.00 6.96 -10.14
CA PHE A 12 -0.90 6.31 -8.84
C PHE A 12 -2.15 6.58 -8.00
N THR A 13 -2.69 7.80 -8.07
CA THR A 13 -3.91 8.17 -7.34
C THR A 13 -5.10 7.35 -7.81
N GLU A 14 -5.27 7.16 -9.12
CA GLU A 14 -6.33 6.32 -9.70
C GLU A 14 -6.15 4.84 -9.32
N LEU A 15 -4.94 4.31 -9.48
CA LEU A 15 -4.58 2.94 -9.06
C LEU A 15 -4.90 2.69 -7.59
N LEU A 16 -4.50 3.62 -6.71
CA LEU A 16 -4.72 3.52 -5.28
C LEU A 16 -6.22 3.59 -4.92
N ASP A 17 -6.98 4.43 -5.61
CA ASP A 17 -8.42 4.58 -5.37
C ASP A 17 -9.19 3.31 -5.75
N ASP A 18 -8.88 2.74 -6.92
CA ASP A 18 -9.45 1.47 -7.38
C ASP A 18 -9.03 0.30 -6.47
N ALA A 19 -7.76 0.28 -6.02
CA ALA A 19 -7.27 -0.72 -5.08
C ALA A 19 -8.06 -0.69 -3.77
N PHE A 20 -8.31 0.50 -3.23
CA PHE A 20 -9.15 0.65 -2.05
C PHE A 20 -10.58 0.16 -2.30
N ASP A 21 -11.21 0.55 -3.40
CA ASP A 21 -12.59 0.21 -3.68
C ASP A 21 -12.79 -1.30 -3.83
N LEU A 22 -11.97 -1.94 -4.67
CA LEU A 22 -12.02 -3.39 -4.84
C LEU A 22 -11.81 -4.12 -3.51
N THR A 23 -10.78 -3.74 -2.77
CA THR A 23 -10.40 -4.44 -1.55
C THR A 23 -11.41 -4.24 -0.43
N ILE A 24 -11.91 -3.01 -0.23
CA ILE A 24 -12.92 -2.73 0.81
C ILE A 24 -14.22 -3.50 0.54
N ASP A 25 -14.63 -3.62 -0.73
CA ASP A 25 -15.79 -4.39 -1.12
C ASP A 25 -15.55 -5.90 -0.95
N MET A 26 -14.38 -6.43 -1.35
CA MET A 26 -14.00 -7.83 -1.08
C MET A 26 -14.05 -8.17 0.41
N LEU A 27 -13.49 -7.32 1.28
CA LEU A 27 -13.52 -7.54 2.73
C LEU A 27 -14.92 -7.42 3.34
N ARG A 28 -15.87 -6.75 2.65
CA ARG A 28 -17.27 -6.64 3.10
C ARG A 28 -18.03 -7.94 2.87
N GLU A 29 -17.72 -8.67 1.81
CA GLU A 29 -18.57 -9.77 1.35
C GLU A 29 -18.40 -11.08 2.16
N GLU A 30 -17.46 -11.17 3.13
CA GLU A 30 -17.17 -12.31 4.05
C GLU A 30 -17.14 -13.73 3.42
N THR A 31 -17.28 -13.85 2.10
CA THR A 31 -17.55 -15.09 1.37
C THR A 31 -16.48 -15.41 0.34
N CYS A 32 -15.53 -14.50 0.12
CA CYS A 32 -14.39 -14.76 -0.74
C CYS A 32 -13.31 -15.51 0.06
N ASP A 33 -13.02 -16.74 -0.34
CA ASP A 33 -11.88 -17.52 0.19
C ASP A 33 -10.52 -16.85 -0.17
N LEU A 34 -10.53 -15.88 -1.08
CA LEU A 34 -9.39 -15.08 -1.48
C LEU A 34 -9.34 -13.80 -0.65
N HIS A 35 -8.51 -13.80 0.39
CA HIS A 35 -8.23 -12.62 1.19
C HIS A 35 -7.02 -11.87 0.60
N PRO A 36 -7.12 -10.56 0.29
CA PRO A 36 -6.01 -9.80 -0.33
C PRO A 36 -4.85 -9.50 0.63
N PHE A 37 -4.97 -9.94 1.89
CA PHE A 37 -3.93 -9.79 2.92
C PHE A 37 -3.53 -11.15 3.47
N PRO A 38 -2.24 -11.36 3.79
CA PRO A 38 -1.80 -12.53 4.55
C PRO A 38 -2.52 -12.64 5.91
N ASP A 39 -2.76 -13.87 6.37
CA ASP A 39 -3.42 -14.14 7.64
C ASP A 39 -2.72 -13.45 8.82
N GLU A 40 -1.39 -13.34 8.78
CA GLU A 40 -0.57 -12.65 9.77
C GLU A 40 -1.00 -11.19 9.93
N VAL A 41 -1.19 -10.48 8.81
CA VAL A 41 -1.63 -9.08 8.80
C VAL A 41 -3.04 -8.98 9.35
N VAL A 42 -3.94 -9.88 8.94
CA VAL A 42 -5.32 -9.89 9.45
C VAL A 42 -5.34 -10.09 10.97
N ARG A 43 -4.55 -11.04 11.48
CA ARG A 43 -4.41 -11.30 12.92
C ARG A 43 -3.78 -10.11 13.65
N LEU A 44 -2.77 -9.47 13.06
CA LEU A 44 -2.09 -8.29 13.60
C LEU A 44 -3.09 -7.19 13.93
N PHE A 45 -3.99 -6.86 13.00
CA PHE A 45 -5.02 -5.83 13.20
C PHE A 45 -6.20 -6.29 14.09
N GLY A 46 -6.28 -7.58 14.40
CA GLY A 46 -7.34 -8.17 15.21
C GLY A 46 -8.57 -8.59 14.41
N GLY A 47 -8.42 -8.85 13.11
CA GLY A 47 -9.45 -9.41 12.23
C GLY A 47 -9.76 -8.56 11.00
N THR A 48 -10.43 -9.17 10.02
CA THR A 48 -10.81 -8.58 8.71
C THR A 48 -11.55 -7.26 8.86
N ARG A 49 -12.48 -7.17 9.82
CA ARG A 49 -13.23 -5.92 10.08
C ARG A 49 -12.32 -4.76 10.49
N ALA A 50 -11.30 -5.01 11.31
CA ALA A 50 -10.38 -3.96 11.74
C ALA A 50 -9.50 -3.48 10.58
N VAL A 51 -9.07 -4.39 9.71
CA VAL A 51 -8.37 -4.05 8.45
C VAL A 51 -9.27 -3.19 7.57
N GLN A 52 -10.52 -3.60 7.37
CA GLN A 52 -11.49 -2.86 6.56
C GLN A 52 -11.72 -1.43 7.10
N GLU A 53 -11.93 -1.28 8.41
CA GLU A 53 -12.12 0.02 9.05
C GLU A 53 -10.88 0.94 8.85
N ALA A 54 -9.67 0.39 8.96
CA ALA A 54 -8.43 1.13 8.68
C ALA A 54 -8.31 1.56 7.21
N LEU A 55 -8.63 0.67 6.26
CA LEU A 55 -8.62 0.99 4.82
C LEU A 55 -9.64 2.08 4.47
N VAL A 56 -10.84 2.04 5.07
CA VAL A 56 -11.85 3.09 4.89
C VAL A 56 -11.33 4.45 5.37
N ALA A 57 -10.63 4.49 6.50
CA ALA A 57 -10.02 5.71 7.00
C ALA A 57 -8.89 6.23 6.08
N LEU A 58 -8.02 5.34 5.60
CA LEU A 58 -6.95 5.66 4.66
C LEU A 58 -7.49 6.19 3.33
N ARG A 59 -8.51 5.55 2.76
CA ARG A 59 -9.19 6.03 1.53
C ARG A 59 -9.84 7.40 1.73
N ALA A 60 -10.50 7.62 2.87
CA ALA A 60 -11.10 8.90 3.17
C ALA A 60 -10.04 10.02 3.30
N ALA A 61 -8.85 9.69 3.82
CA ALA A 61 -7.74 10.64 3.92
C ALA A 61 -7.00 10.84 2.59
N SER A 62 -6.86 9.82 1.74
CA SER A 62 -6.19 9.93 0.44
C SER A 62 -6.86 10.99 -0.44
N ARG A 63 -8.19 11.10 -0.38
CA ARG A 63 -9.02 12.05 -1.15
C ARG A 63 -9.10 13.48 -0.58
N GLN A 64 -8.53 13.74 0.59
CA GLN A 64 -8.54 15.07 1.19
C GLN A 64 -7.40 15.95 0.64
N GLN A 65 -7.58 17.27 0.71
CA GLN A 65 -6.55 18.23 0.32
C GLN A 65 -5.36 18.25 1.30
N SER A 66 -5.61 18.00 2.59
CA SER A 66 -4.55 17.89 3.59
C SER A 66 -3.69 16.65 3.36
N VAL A 67 -2.40 16.74 3.63
CA VAL A 67 -1.49 15.59 3.64
C VAL A 67 -1.50 14.96 5.02
N PHE A 68 -1.62 13.65 5.11
CA PHE A 68 -1.64 12.89 6.37
C PHE A 68 -0.38 12.06 6.53
N GLU A 69 0.19 12.09 7.73
CA GLU A 69 1.26 11.20 8.12
C GLU A 69 0.75 9.76 8.15
N ILE A 70 1.56 8.86 7.62
CA ILE A 70 1.36 7.41 7.68
C ILE A 70 2.57 6.77 8.34
N ASN A 71 2.32 5.70 9.09
CA ASN A 71 3.30 4.96 9.87
C ASN A 71 3.39 3.53 9.35
N ASP A 72 4.16 2.68 10.02
CA ASP A 72 4.46 1.34 9.51
C ASP A 72 3.24 0.41 9.45
N TYR A 73 2.23 0.60 10.31
CA TYR A 73 0.98 -0.13 10.18
C TYR A 73 0.19 0.30 8.95
N HIS A 74 0.12 1.61 8.69
CA HIS A 74 -0.50 2.13 7.47
C HIS A 74 0.25 1.68 6.22
N MET A 75 1.58 1.76 6.22
CA MET A 75 2.43 1.32 5.11
C MET A 75 2.27 -0.18 4.83
N LEU A 76 2.22 -1.02 5.88
CA LEU A 76 1.98 -2.45 5.73
C LEU A 76 0.64 -2.74 5.03
N LEU A 77 -0.43 -2.03 5.40
CA LEU A 77 -1.73 -2.18 4.73
C LEU A 77 -1.69 -1.70 3.28
N LEU A 78 -1.11 -0.53 3.03
CA LEU A 78 -1.01 0.04 1.69
C LEU A 78 -0.15 -0.82 0.75
N TYR A 79 0.92 -1.42 1.27
CA TYR A 79 1.80 -2.30 0.53
C TYR A 79 1.05 -3.53 0.01
N TYR A 80 0.43 -4.30 0.90
CA TYR A 80 -0.32 -5.50 0.48
C TYR A 80 -1.56 -5.18 -0.34
N LEU A 81 -2.23 -4.06 -0.06
CA LEU A 81 -3.34 -3.55 -0.86
C LEU A 81 -2.93 -3.35 -2.32
N LEU A 82 -1.81 -2.64 -2.54
CA LEU A 82 -1.32 -2.33 -3.88
C LEU A 82 -0.71 -3.55 -4.57
N ASP A 83 0.04 -4.38 -3.84
CA ASP A 83 0.62 -5.63 -4.36
C ASP A 83 -0.48 -6.53 -4.95
N SER A 84 -1.49 -6.85 -4.14
CA SER A 84 -2.61 -7.69 -4.55
C SER A 84 -3.41 -7.06 -5.70
N TYR A 85 -3.66 -5.75 -5.66
CA TYR A 85 -4.38 -5.08 -6.74
C TYR A 85 -3.58 -5.07 -8.05
N CYS A 86 -2.26 -4.84 -8.01
CA CYS A 86 -1.42 -4.84 -9.20
C CYS A 86 -1.42 -6.20 -9.90
N GLU A 87 -1.42 -7.31 -9.14
CA GLU A 87 -1.56 -8.66 -9.70
C GLU A 87 -2.90 -8.82 -10.44
N VAL A 88 -4.02 -8.48 -9.78
CA VAL A 88 -5.36 -8.57 -10.37
C VAL A 88 -5.52 -7.67 -11.60
N TYR A 89 -5.01 -6.44 -11.52
CA TYR A 89 -5.02 -5.48 -12.62
C TYR A 89 -4.28 -6.05 -13.84
N ASN A 90 -3.05 -6.51 -13.63
CA ASN A 90 -2.23 -7.07 -14.70
C ASN A 90 -2.84 -8.32 -15.33
N ASP A 91 -3.45 -9.20 -14.53
CA ASP A 91 -4.14 -10.37 -15.05
C ASP A 91 -5.40 -10.00 -15.85
N THR A 92 -6.15 -9.00 -15.38
CA THR A 92 -7.32 -8.48 -16.12
C THR A 92 -6.91 -7.90 -17.47
N VAL A 93 -5.83 -7.11 -17.53
CA VAL A 93 -5.33 -6.56 -18.80
C VAL A 93 -4.96 -7.68 -19.78
N ARG A 94 -4.33 -8.76 -19.28
CA ARG A 94 -3.96 -9.92 -20.13
C ARG A 94 -5.19 -10.63 -20.70
N MET A 95 -6.23 -10.83 -19.90
CA MET A 95 -7.46 -11.49 -20.35
C MET A 95 -8.21 -10.67 -21.39
N GLU A 96 -8.30 -9.35 -21.20
CA GLU A 96 -8.97 -8.45 -22.16
C GLU A 96 -8.27 -8.41 -23.54
N ASP A 97 -6.93 -8.48 -23.56
CA ASP A 97 -6.18 -8.56 -24.81
C ASP A 97 -6.37 -9.91 -25.55
N GLU A 98 -6.77 -10.98 -24.83
CA GLU A 98 -7.01 -12.32 -25.38
C GLU A 98 -8.44 -12.51 -25.91
N ASP A 99 -9.46 -12.08 -25.16
CA ASP A 99 -10.87 -12.37 -25.45
C ASP A 99 -11.64 -11.18 -26.08
N GLY A 100 -11.18 -9.92 -25.86
CA GLY A 100 -11.60 -8.73 -26.60
C GLY A 100 -13.08 -8.30 -26.47
N ASP A 101 -13.80 -8.84 -25.50
CA ASP A 101 -15.26 -8.74 -25.36
C ASP A 101 -15.72 -8.02 -24.06
N GLY A 102 -14.80 -7.50 -23.24
CA GLY A 102 -15.12 -6.89 -21.94
C GLY A 102 -15.33 -5.37 -21.93
N GLU A 103 -16.14 -4.92 -20.97
CA GLU A 103 -16.36 -3.51 -20.59
C GLU A 103 -15.24 -2.97 -19.65
N TRP A 104 -14.04 -3.56 -19.69
CA TRP A 104 -12.95 -3.13 -18.82
C TRP A 104 -12.51 -1.68 -19.13
N GLN A 105 -12.29 -0.91 -18.06
CA GLN A 105 -11.82 0.47 -18.16
C GLN A 105 -10.35 0.53 -17.69
N PRO A 106 -9.37 0.77 -18.59
CA PRO A 106 -7.98 0.95 -18.20
C PRO A 106 -7.76 2.25 -17.43
N ILE A 107 -6.81 2.22 -16.50
CA ILE A 107 -6.21 3.45 -15.98
C ILE A 107 -5.47 4.14 -17.13
N LEU A 108 -5.66 5.45 -17.27
CA LEU A 108 -5.05 6.23 -18.35
C LEU A 108 -3.88 7.06 -17.85
N ALA A 109 -2.70 6.82 -18.44
CA ALA A 109 -1.52 7.64 -18.24
C ALA A 109 -1.27 8.49 -19.48
N HIS A 110 -1.39 9.81 -19.35
CA HIS A 110 -1.27 10.78 -20.46
C HIS A 110 -2.20 10.48 -21.67
N GLY A 111 -3.35 9.85 -21.42
CA GLY A 111 -4.32 9.47 -22.46
C GLY A 111 -4.03 8.13 -23.13
N GLU A 112 -2.99 7.41 -22.70
CA GLU A 112 -2.70 6.05 -23.12
C GLU A 112 -3.06 5.06 -22.00
N PRO A 113 -3.59 3.87 -22.32
CA PRO A 113 -3.92 2.88 -21.31
C PRO A 113 -2.66 2.31 -20.66
N VAL A 114 -2.65 2.23 -19.33
CA VAL A 114 -1.64 1.51 -18.56
C VAL A 114 -1.85 0.01 -18.80
N ARG A 115 -0.88 -0.64 -19.44
CA ARG A 115 -0.97 -2.06 -19.83
C ARG A 115 -0.26 -3.01 -18.87
N ALA A 116 0.64 -2.47 -18.06
CA ALA A 116 1.30 -3.23 -17.01
C ALA A 116 1.73 -2.28 -15.89
N VAL A 117 1.57 -2.75 -14.66
CA VAL A 117 2.10 -2.13 -13.46
C VAL A 117 3.23 -2.99 -12.92
N ASP A 118 4.41 -2.40 -12.78
CA ASP A 118 5.56 -3.03 -12.13
C ASP A 118 5.54 -2.65 -10.64
N PHE A 119 4.97 -3.54 -9.83
CA PHE A 119 4.86 -3.31 -8.39
C PHE A 119 6.22 -3.18 -7.70
N GLY A 120 7.27 -3.84 -8.20
CA GLY A 120 8.62 -3.70 -7.65
C GLY A 120 9.13 -2.27 -7.79
N THR A 121 9.04 -1.71 -8.99
CA THR A 121 9.41 -0.30 -9.24
C THR A 121 8.50 0.67 -8.48
N LEU A 122 7.18 0.40 -8.42
CA LEU A 122 6.23 1.21 -7.64
C LEU A 122 6.60 1.23 -6.15
N GLY A 123 6.95 0.07 -5.60
CA GLY A 123 7.45 -0.11 -4.24
C GLY A 123 8.61 0.82 -3.94
N ASP A 124 9.63 0.79 -4.81
CA ASP A 124 10.84 1.61 -4.69
C ASP A 124 10.54 3.13 -4.78
N VAL A 125 9.50 3.53 -5.51
CA VAL A 125 9.13 4.95 -5.69
C VAL A 125 8.37 5.51 -4.49
N PHE A 126 7.37 4.78 -4.00
CA PHE A 126 6.40 5.33 -3.04
C PHE A 126 6.64 4.91 -1.59
N PHE A 127 7.37 3.82 -1.36
CA PHE A 127 7.65 3.31 -0.01
C PHE A 127 9.09 3.66 0.39
N PRO A 128 9.29 4.67 1.27
CA PRO A 128 10.63 5.21 1.59
C PRO A 128 11.54 4.20 2.27
N ASP A 129 10.95 3.27 3.02
CA ASP A 129 11.59 2.10 3.60
C ASP A 129 10.59 0.93 3.56
N LEU A 130 11.11 -0.29 3.53
CA LEU A 130 10.33 -1.53 3.58
C LEU A 130 10.60 -2.27 4.90
N ASP A 131 10.97 -1.52 5.94
CA ASP A 131 11.42 -2.08 7.21
C ASP A 131 10.30 -2.88 7.89
N PHE A 132 9.05 -2.48 7.64
CA PHE A 132 7.84 -3.16 8.09
C PHE A 132 7.62 -4.54 7.46
N LEU A 133 8.32 -4.88 6.37
CA LEU A 133 8.26 -6.21 5.75
C LEU A 133 9.28 -7.18 6.33
N PHE A 134 10.23 -6.72 7.14
CA PHE A 134 11.20 -7.62 7.72
C PHE A 134 10.54 -8.60 8.71
N THR A 135 11.10 -9.80 8.81
CA THR A 135 10.66 -10.79 9.80
C THR A 135 11.40 -10.58 11.12
N MET A 136 10.79 -11.00 12.24
CA MET A 136 11.30 -10.93 13.62
C MET A 136 12.75 -11.42 13.82
N ASN A 137 13.35 -12.10 12.85
CA ASN A 137 14.75 -12.51 12.93
C ASN A 137 15.72 -11.31 13.08
N LEU A 138 15.30 -10.08 12.75
CA LEU A 138 16.05 -8.84 13.03
C LEU A 138 15.83 -8.28 14.46
N LEU A 139 14.82 -8.75 15.19
CA LEU A 139 14.61 -8.46 16.62
C LEU A 139 15.08 -9.62 17.49
N ASP A 140 16.12 -10.34 17.05
CA ASP A 140 16.81 -11.29 17.90
C ASP A 140 17.23 -10.56 19.19
N PRO A 141 16.82 -11.00 20.39
CA PRO A 141 17.16 -10.34 21.65
C PRO A 141 18.67 -10.28 21.92
N ARG A 142 19.49 -10.94 21.11
CA ARG A 142 20.96 -10.82 21.11
C ARG A 142 21.46 -9.60 20.33
N ILE A 143 20.63 -8.97 19.51
CA ILE A 143 20.96 -7.72 18.81
C ILE A 143 20.87 -6.58 19.83
N PRO A 144 21.98 -5.86 20.10
CA PRO A 144 21.99 -4.77 21.07
C PRO A 144 21.03 -3.64 20.66
N GLN A 145 20.38 -2.99 21.63
CA GLN A 145 19.52 -1.83 21.38
C GLN A 145 20.25 -0.75 20.56
N GLN A 146 21.54 -0.52 20.81
CA GLN A 146 22.37 0.40 20.01
C GLN A 146 22.45 0.04 18.52
N ALA A 147 22.38 -1.25 18.17
CA ALA A 147 22.34 -1.67 16.78
C ALA A 147 20.96 -1.40 16.14
N LEU A 148 19.87 -1.52 16.91
CA LEU A 148 18.53 -1.14 16.46
C LEU A 148 18.40 0.38 16.29
N ASP A 149 18.95 1.16 17.23
CA ASP A 149 18.97 2.62 17.18
C ASP A 149 19.81 3.15 16.00
N MET A 150 20.83 2.39 15.57
CA MET A 150 21.63 2.71 14.38
C MET A 150 20.91 2.43 13.05
N VAL A 151 19.87 1.60 13.06
CA VAL A 151 19.06 1.29 11.86
C VAL A 151 17.97 2.35 11.66
N GLY A 152 17.65 3.15 12.69
CA GLY A 152 16.72 4.27 12.55
C GLY A 152 15.24 3.86 12.55
N PHE A 153 14.91 2.68 13.08
CA PHE A 153 13.54 2.19 13.15
C PHE A 153 12.62 3.16 13.88
N ARG A 154 11.42 3.34 13.32
CA ARG A 154 10.34 4.08 14.00
C ARG A 154 9.77 3.21 15.12
N GLU A 155 9.11 3.84 16.09
CA GLU A 155 8.48 3.11 17.21
C GLU A 155 7.44 2.10 16.71
N THR A 156 6.71 2.45 15.65
CA THR A 156 5.74 1.55 14.98
C THR A 156 6.40 0.35 14.31
N THR A 157 7.66 0.47 13.88
CA THR A 157 8.37 -0.62 13.18
C THR A 157 8.60 -1.76 14.16
N ALA A 158 9.02 -1.44 15.39
CA ALA A 158 9.19 -2.44 16.44
C ALA A 158 7.86 -3.16 16.76
N GLY A 159 6.73 -2.44 16.74
CA GLY A 159 5.40 -3.01 16.92
C GLY A 159 5.01 -4.00 15.83
N VAL A 160 5.15 -3.60 14.55
CA VAL A 160 4.88 -4.46 13.39
C VAL A 160 5.76 -5.71 13.43
N LEU A 161 7.07 -5.51 13.63
CA LEU A 161 8.03 -6.62 13.71
C LEU A 161 7.67 -7.57 14.84
N ALA A 162 7.36 -7.06 16.04
CA ALA A 162 6.96 -7.87 17.20
C ALA A 162 5.55 -8.48 17.09
N GLN A 163 4.87 -8.31 15.94
CA GLN A 163 3.51 -8.78 15.69
C GLN A 163 2.51 -8.25 16.75
N MET A 164 2.74 -7.02 17.21
CA MET A 164 1.88 -6.35 18.17
C MET A 164 0.68 -5.75 17.45
N LYS A 165 -0.50 -5.90 18.06
CA LYS A 165 -1.69 -5.23 17.55
C LYS A 165 -1.50 -3.70 17.63
N PRO A 166 -1.81 -2.95 16.56
CA PRO A 166 -1.72 -1.50 16.59
C PRO A 166 -2.64 -0.93 17.68
N HIS A 167 -2.13 0.03 18.44
CA HIS A 167 -2.93 0.84 19.34
C HIS A 167 -3.88 1.73 18.52
N PRO A 168 -5.12 1.99 18.98
CA PRO A 168 -6.05 2.86 18.25
C PRO A 168 -5.48 4.25 17.88
N ASP A 169 -4.61 4.80 18.72
CA ASP A 169 -3.94 6.09 18.44
C ASP A 169 -2.92 5.99 17.29
N GLU A 170 -2.32 4.81 17.06
CA GLU A 170 -1.39 4.59 15.93
C GLU A 170 -2.15 4.48 14.60
N LEU A 171 -3.44 4.12 14.62
CA LEU A 171 -4.29 4.09 13.42
C LEU A 171 -4.97 5.43 13.13
N ARG A 172 -4.74 6.42 14.00
CA ARG A 172 -5.30 7.76 13.80
C ARG A 172 -4.41 8.53 12.84
N LEU A 173 -4.97 8.93 11.70
CA LEU A 173 -4.29 9.78 10.74
C LEU A 173 -4.17 11.22 11.27
N VAL A 174 -2.94 11.73 11.27
CA VAL A 174 -2.60 13.09 11.72
C VAL A 174 -2.24 13.91 10.49
N PRO A 175 -2.90 15.08 10.26
CA PRO A 175 -2.52 15.95 9.16
C PRO A 175 -1.14 16.56 9.44
N LEU A 176 -0.33 16.69 8.39
CA LEU A 176 0.94 17.41 8.45
C LEU A 176 0.68 18.93 8.49
N ASP A 177 1.37 19.62 9.39
CA ASP A 177 1.30 21.08 9.52
C ASP A 177 2.07 21.81 8.40
N GLU A 178 3.12 21.17 7.87
CA GLU A 178 3.97 21.68 6.81
C GLU A 178 3.88 20.81 5.55
N ALA A 179 4.11 21.42 4.39
CA ALA A 179 4.17 20.65 3.14
C ALA A 179 5.36 19.69 3.21
N PRO A 180 5.17 18.39 2.93
CA PRO A 180 6.26 17.44 2.91
C PRO A 180 7.27 17.74 1.80
N ASP A 181 8.52 17.38 2.05
CA ASP A 181 9.60 17.44 1.05
C ASP A 181 9.62 16.12 0.26
N TRP A 182 8.85 16.08 -0.82
CA TRP A 182 8.77 14.91 -1.70
C TRP A 182 10.06 14.73 -2.50
N TYR A 183 10.45 13.47 -2.73
CA TYR A 183 11.50 13.21 -3.72
C TYR A 183 11.03 13.61 -5.12
N SER A 184 11.89 14.30 -5.87
CA SER A 184 11.55 14.90 -7.17
C SER A 184 11.76 14.00 -8.38
N ASP A 185 12.36 12.82 -8.20
CA ASP A 185 12.70 11.90 -9.29
C ASP A 185 11.89 10.61 -9.14
N THR A 186 10.88 10.45 -10.00
CA THR A 186 10.00 9.27 -10.00
C THR A 186 10.27 8.45 -11.26
N PRO A 187 10.96 7.29 -11.15
CA PRO A 187 11.08 6.39 -12.28
C PRO A 187 9.68 5.89 -12.70
N ASN A 188 9.50 5.62 -14.00
CA ASN A 188 8.24 5.09 -14.51
C ASN A 188 8.01 3.65 -14.01
N TRP A 189 7.00 3.49 -13.16
CA TRP A 189 6.57 2.23 -12.57
C TRP A 189 5.43 1.54 -13.35
N TRP A 190 4.94 2.17 -14.41
CA TRP A 190 3.93 1.63 -15.32
C TRP A 190 4.44 1.67 -16.77
N ARG A 191 3.85 0.83 -17.64
CA ARG A 191 4.20 0.81 -19.07
C ARG A 191 2.95 0.85 -19.95
N PRO A 192 3.00 1.60 -21.08
CA PRO A 192 1.95 1.56 -22.11
C PRO A 192 2.04 0.29 -22.98
N GLU A 193 3.15 -0.46 -22.90
CA GLU A 193 3.39 -1.69 -23.67
C GLU A 193 3.62 -2.88 -22.74
N GLN A 194 3.04 -4.05 -23.05
CA GLN A 194 3.36 -5.32 -22.40
C GLN A 194 4.70 -5.87 -22.94
N ASN A 195 5.82 -5.38 -22.44
CA ASN A 195 7.12 -6.04 -22.65
C ASN A 195 7.57 -6.65 -21.32
N LEU A 196 7.34 -7.97 -21.18
CA LEU A 196 7.93 -8.85 -20.16
C LEU A 196 9.39 -9.15 -20.49
#